data_AF-A0A7G2ILK2-F1
#
_entry.id   AF-A0A7G2ILK2-F1
#
_cell.length_a   1.000
_cell.length_b   1.000
_cell.length_c   1.000
_cell.angle_alpha   90.00
_cell.angle_beta   90.00
_cell.angle_gamma   90.00
#
_symmetry.space_group_name_H-M   'P 1'
#
loop_
_entity.id
_entity.type
_entity.pdbx_description
1 polymer ?
#
loop_
_entity_poly.entity_id
_entity_poly.type
_entity_poly.pdbx_seq_one_letter_code
_entity_poly.pdbx_strand_id
1 'polypeptide(L)' 'MVLVTRQAPDFTAAAVLGSGEIVENFNFKQHTNGKTTVLFFWPMDFTFVCPSELIAFDKTLRRIPEARR' A
#
# COMPACT_ATOMS: atom_id res chain seq x y z
N MET A 1 7.69 -1.05 -20.96
CA MET A 1 6.37 -1.70 -20.76
C MET A 1 5.51 -0.73 -19.96
N VAL A 2 4.32 -0.34 -20.44
CA VAL A 2 3.47 0.67 -19.79
C VAL A 2 2.41 -0.03 -18.94
N LEU A 3 2.36 0.28 -17.65
CA LEU A 3 1.41 -0.30 -16.67
C LEU A 3 0.16 0.57 -16.46
N VAL A 4 0.18 1.80 -16.95
CA VAL A 4 -0.96 2.72 -16.86
C VAL A 4 -2.13 2.17 -17.70
N THR A 5 -3.36 2.33 -17.19
CA THR A 5 -4.63 1.81 -17.75
C THR A 5 -4.71 0.28 -17.91
N ARG A 6 -3.76 -0.47 -17.35
CA ARG A 6 -3.81 -1.93 -17.25
C ARG A 6 -4.28 -2.32 -15.85
N GLN A 7 -4.85 -3.52 -15.72
CA GLN A 7 -5.14 -4.06 -14.39
C GLN A 7 -3.83 -4.22 -13.63
N ALA A 8 -3.81 -3.80 -12.37
CA ALA A 8 -2.64 -3.94 -11.51
C ALA A 8 -2.24 -5.43 -11.41
N PRO A 9 -0.93 -5.75 -11.43
CA PRO A 9 -0.46 -7.11 -11.27
C PRO A 9 -0.96 -7.70 -9.94
N ASP A 10 -1.43 -8.94 -9.99
CA ASP A 10 -1.79 -9.68 -8.78
C ASP A 10 -0.51 -10.27 -8.17
N PHE A 11 -0.40 -10.17 -6.85
CA PHE A 11 0.72 -10.75 -6.10
C PHE A 11 0.27 -11.17 -4.71
N THR A 12 0.93 -12.19 -4.19
CA THR A 12 0.78 -12.68 -2.82
C THR A 12 2.13 -12.60 -2.13
N ALA A 13 2.19 -11.93 -0.99
CA ALA A 13 3.41 -11.75 -0.21
C ALA A 13 3.09 -11.67 1.29
N ALA A 14 4.12 -11.78 2.13
CA ALA A 14 3.96 -11.51 3.56
C ALA A 14 3.79 -10.00 3.79
N ALA A 15 2.82 -9.60 4.62
CA ALA A 15 2.54 -8.21 4.93
C ALA A 15 2.26 -8.01 6.43
N VAL A 16 2.58 -6.82 6.93
CA VAL A 16 2.23 -6.37 8.28
C VAL A 16 1.02 -5.45 8.19
N LEU A 17 -0.06 -5.81 8.88
CA LEU A 17 -1.29 -5.01 8.91
C LEU A 17 -1.17 -3.83 9.88
N GLY A 18 -2.06 -2.84 9.76
CA GLY A 18 -2.13 -1.72 10.70
C GLY A 18 -2.45 -2.12 12.15
N SER A 19 -2.92 -3.35 12.38
CA SER A 19 -3.08 -3.96 13.71
C SER A 19 -1.78 -4.48 14.30
N GLY A 20 -0.68 -4.54 13.53
CA GLY A 20 0.56 -5.21 13.90
C GLY A 20 0.56 -6.72 13.64
N GLU A 21 -0.51 -7.27 13.07
CA GLU A 21 -0.58 -8.68 12.70
C GLU A 21 0.21 -8.97 11.42
N ILE A 22 0.93 -10.08 11.40
CA ILE A 22 1.71 -10.54 10.25
C ILE A 22 0.88 -11.57 9.48
N VAL A 23 0.60 -11.28 8.22
CA VAL A 23 -0.12 -12.17 7.31
C VAL A 23 0.86 -12.67 6.26
N GLU A 24 1.21 -13.95 6.28
CA GLU A 24 2.18 -14.54 5.35
C GLU A 24 1.66 -14.62 3.90
N ASN A 25 0.35 -14.78 3.73
CA ASN A 25 -0.32 -14.96 2.44
C ASN A 25 -1.24 -13.78 2.11
N PHE A 26 -0.74 -12.54 2.20
CA PHE A 26 -1.53 -11.38 1.84
C PHE A 26 -1.67 -11.30 0.32
N ASN A 27 -2.90 -11.47 -0.19
CA ASN A 27 -3.19 -11.34 -1.62
C ASN A 27 -3.67 -9.92 -1.97
N PHE A 28 -2.92 -9.22 -2.82
CA PHE A 28 -3.21 -7.85 -3.20
C PHE A 28 -4.62 -7.70 -3.80
N LYS A 29 -4.97 -8.50 -4.82
CA LYS A 29 -6.23 -8.36 -5.54
C LYS A 29 -7.46 -8.61 -4.67
N GLN A 30 -7.38 -9.55 -3.73
CA GLN A 30 -8.46 -9.83 -2.77
C GLN A 30 -8.67 -8.66 -1.80
N HIS A 31 -7.58 -8.09 -1.27
CA HIS A 31 -7.66 -7.01 -0.29
C HIS A 31 -8.03 -5.66 -0.88
N THR A 32 -7.73 -5.42 -2.16
CA THR A 32 -8.04 -4.16 -2.86
C THR A 32 -9.34 -4.20 -3.66
N ASN A 33 -10.08 -5.31 -3.63
CA ASN A 33 -11.28 -5.46 -4.46
C ASN A 33 -12.35 -4.43 -4.06
N GLY A 34 -12.83 -3.65 -5.04
CA GLY A 34 -13.84 -2.62 -4.82
C GLY A 34 -13.34 -1.37 -4.08
N LYS A 35 -12.04 -1.26 -3.79
CA LYS A 35 -11.45 -0.12 -3.07
C LYS A 35 -10.40 0.60 -3.91
N THR A 36 -10.44 1.92 -3.89
CA THR A 36 -9.37 2.74 -4.46
C THR A 36 -8.12 2.57 -3.61
N THR A 37 -7.10 1.89 -4.16
CA THR A 37 -5.87 1.57 -3.44
C THR A 37 -4.69 2.34 -4.00
N VAL A 38 -3.88 2.90 -3.10
CA VAL A 38 -2.58 3.49 -3.43
C VAL A 38 -1.49 2.48 -3.05
N LEU A 39 -0.70 2.06 -4.02
CA LEU A 39 0.45 1.18 -3.83
C LEU A 39 1.73 1.99 -4.01
N PHE A 40 2.60 1.98 -3.00
CA PHE A 40 3.85 2.73 -2.98
C PHE A 40 5.00 1.78 -2.68
N PHE A 41 6.09 1.89 -3.44
CA PHE A 41 7.30 1.11 -3.26
C PHE A 41 8.43 2.01 -2.80
N TRP A 42 9.13 1.60 -1.74
CA TRP A 42 10.36 2.24 -1.27
C TRP A 42 11.51 1.22 -1.28
N PRO A 43 12.77 1.67 -1.37
CA PRO A 43 13.89 0.79 -1.69
C PRO A 43 14.30 -0.14 -0.54
N MET A 44 14.31 0.35 0.70
CA MET A 44 14.70 -0.44 1.88
C MET A 44 14.26 0.23 3.18
N ASP A 45 13.83 -0.60 4.14
CA ASP A 45 13.51 -0.16 5.50
C ASP A 45 14.76 0.42 6.20
N PHE A 46 14.56 1.42 7.07
CA PHE A 46 15.62 2.09 7.84
C PHE A 46 16.64 2.92 7.03
N THR A 47 16.21 3.49 5.91
CA THR A 47 17.00 4.48 5.14
C THR A 47 16.66 5.93 5.51
N PHE A 48 17.58 6.87 5.26
CA PHE A 48 17.51 8.27 5.75
C PHE A 48 16.30 9.10 5.29
N VAL A 49 15.62 8.71 4.20
CA VAL A 49 14.46 9.44 3.63
C VAL A 49 13.11 8.80 4.03
N CYS A 50 13.13 7.53 4.45
CA CYS A 50 11.97 6.69 4.68
C CYS A 50 11.03 7.09 5.86
N PRO A 51 11.48 7.65 7.00
CA PRO A 51 10.54 7.98 8.07
C PRO A 51 9.69 9.21 7.74
N SER A 52 10.22 10.15 6.95
CA SER A 52 9.52 11.39 6.63
C SER A 52 8.38 11.18 5.61
N GLU A 53 8.59 10.32 4.62
CA GLU A 53 7.60 10.04 3.55
C GLU A 53 6.40 9.25 4.07
N LEU A 54 6.61 8.21 4.89
CA LEU A 54 5.51 7.44 5.48
C LEU A 54 4.63 8.28 6.40
N ILE A 55 5.21 9.15 7.23
CA ILE A 55 4.46 10.01 8.16
C ILE A 55 3.66 11.09 7.40
N ALA A 56 4.21 11.63 6.32
CA ALA A 56 3.50 12.59 5.46
C ALA A 56 2.33 11.94 4.72
N PHE A 57 2.50 10.69 4.28
CA PHE A 57 1.45 9.93 3.62
C PHE A 57 0.30 9.57 4.57
N ASP A 58 0.58 9.09 5.80
CA ASP A 58 -0.46 8.81 6.81
C ASP A 58 -1.33 10.04 7.12
N LYS A 59 -0.69 11.22 7.28
CA LYS A 59 -1.40 12.48 7.51
C LYS A 59 -2.30 12.86 6.33
N THR A 60 -1.88 12.56 5.11
CA THR A 60 -2.59 12.93 3.87
C THR A 60 -3.69 11.94 3.51
N LEU A 61 -3.51 10.64 3.82
CA LEU A 61 -4.55 9.61 3.65
C LEU A 61 -5.86 9.99 4.33
N ARG A 62 -5.80 10.63 5.51
CA ARG A 62 -6.99 11.15 6.22
C ARG A 62 -7.77 12.19 5.44
N ARG A 63 -7.13 12.87 4.47
CA ARG A 63 -7.71 13.92 3.64
C ARG A 63 -8.29 13.40 2.33
N ILE A 64 -7.99 12.16 1.93
CA ILE A 64 -8.53 11.55 0.71
C ILE A 64 -9.87 10.88 1.06
N PRO A 65 -11.03 11.45 0.66
CA PRO A 65 -12.34 10.92 1.05
C PRO A 65 -12.63 9.53 0.49
N GLU A 66 -12.02 9.21 -0.66
CA GLU A 66 -12.21 7.96 -1.40
C GLU A 66 -11.42 6.77 -0.83
N ALA A 67 -10.36 7.03 -0.05
CA ALA A 67 -9.54 5.98 0.58
C ALA A 67 -10.18 5.41 1.87
N ARG A 68 -11.32 5.97 2.29
CA ARG A 68 -12.05 5.60 3.53
C ARG A 68 -13.19 4.60 3.30
N ARG A 69 -13.50 4.22 2.05
CA ARG A 69 -14.51 3.19 1.71
C ARG A 69 -13.88 1.81 1.58
#